data_AF-A0A6B0BLR7-F1
#
_entry.id   AF-A0A6B0BLR7-F1
#
_cell.length_a   1.000
_cell.length_b   1.000
_cell.length_c   1.000
_cell.angle_alpha   90.00
_cell.angle_beta   90.00
_cell.angle_gamma   90.00
#
_symmetry.space_group_name_H-M   'P 1'
#
loop_
_entity.id
_entity.type
_entity.pdbx_description
1 polymer ?
#
loop_
_entity_poly.entity_id
_entity_poly.type
_entity_poly.pdbx_seq_one_letter_code
_entity_poly.pdbx_strand_id
1 'polypeptide(L)'
;QLDEYLEASKNGKTWLAELQAKERQRTGIKSLKISFNKVFGYFIEITRANLQNFEPSEFGYMRKQTLSNAERFITDELKEKEDIILGAEDKAIELEYQLFVQLREEVKKYTERLQQQAKIISELDCLQSFAEIAQKYNYTRPSFSENKTLELVESRHPVVERVMDYNDYVPNDCRLDNETFIYLITGPNMSGKSTYMRQVAIISIMAQMGAYVPCKEAVLPIFDQIFTRIGAADDLVSGKSTFMVEMLEAQKALTYATEDSLIIFDEIGRGTSTYDGLALAQAMIEYVAETSHAKTLFSTHYHELTTLDQALPSLKNVHVAANEYKGELIFLHKV
;
A
#
# COMPACT_ATOMS: atom_id res chain seq x y z
N GLN A 1 -29.60 6.02 34.65
CA GLN A 1 -28.35 5.65 35.35
C GLN A 1 -27.13 6.39 34.81
N LEU A 2 -26.54 6.03 33.65
CA LEU A 2 -25.40 6.80 33.12
C LEU A 2 -25.79 8.27 32.86
N ASP A 3 -26.94 8.50 32.23
CA ASP A 3 -27.47 9.85 32.01
C ASP A 3 -27.65 10.64 33.31
N GLU A 4 -28.07 9.98 34.40
CA GLU A 4 -28.24 10.61 35.72
C GLU A 4 -26.90 11.01 36.35
N TYR A 5 -25.86 10.19 36.19
CA TYR A 5 -24.51 10.55 36.63
C TYR A 5 -23.89 11.68 35.80
N LEU A 6 -24.13 11.69 34.48
CA LEU A 6 -23.72 12.77 33.60
C LEU A 6 -24.45 14.08 33.92
N GLU A 7 -25.75 14.01 34.21
CA GLU A 7 -26.52 15.15 34.69
C GLU A 7 -26.04 15.65 36.05
N ALA A 8 -25.70 14.75 36.99
CA ALA A 8 -25.16 15.13 38.30
C ALA A 8 -23.80 15.85 38.17
N SER A 9 -22.88 15.37 37.31
CA SER A 9 -21.61 16.06 37.02
C SER A 9 -21.85 17.43 36.39
N LYS A 10 -22.78 17.52 35.41
CA LYS A 10 -23.12 18.78 34.74
C LYS A 10 -23.75 19.80 35.70
N ASN A 11 -24.71 19.37 36.51
CA ASN A 11 -25.36 20.20 37.53
C ASN A 11 -24.38 20.62 38.63
N GLY A 12 -23.41 19.76 38.97
CA GLY A 12 -22.31 20.09 39.86
C GLY A 12 -21.45 21.25 39.37
N LYS A 13 -21.11 21.27 38.07
CA LYS A 13 -20.36 22.38 37.46
C LYS A 13 -21.16 23.68 37.44
N THR A 14 -22.47 23.62 37.18
CA THR A 14 -23.37 24.78 37.29
C THR A 14 -23.42 25.31 38.72
N TRP A 15 -23.55 24.41 39.70
CA TRP A 15 -23.57 24.78 41.11
C TRP A 15 -22.26 25.43 41.56
N LEU A 16 -21.10 24.94 41.11
CA LEU A 16 -19.80 25.57 41.40
C LEU A 16 -19.71 27.00 40.84
N ALA A 17 -20.30 27.25 39.66
CA ALA A 17 -20.35 28.59 39.09
C ALA A 17 -21.27 29.53 39.90
N GLU A 18 -22.42 29.01 40.36
CA GLU A 18 -23.33 29.73 41.24
C GLU A 18 -22.71 30.04 42.61
N LEU A 19 -22.04 29.05 43.23
CA LEU A 19 -21.31 29.24 44.48
C LEU A 19 -20.22 30.30 44.32
N GLN A 20 -19.45 30.27 43.22
CA GLN A 20 -18.44 31.28 42.96
C GLN A 20 -19.05 32.69 42.87
N ALA A 21 -20.20 32.84 42.20
CA ALA A 21 -20.90 34.12 42.10
C ALA A 21 -21.40 34.60 43.47
N LYS A 22 -22.01 33.69 44.26
CA LYS A 22 -22.48 33.95 45.63
C LYS A 22 -21.34 34.38 46.55
N GLU A 23 -20.21 33.67 46.53
CA GLU A 23 -19.06 33.99 47.38
C GLU A 23 -18.37 35.29 46.95
N ARG A 24 -18.34 35.63 45.65
CA ARG A 24 -17.88 36.96 45.19
C ARG A 24 -18.74 38.09 45.72
N GLN A 25 -20.06 37.92 45.76
CA GLN A 25 -20.98 38.91 46.31
C GLN A 25 -20.83 39.02 47.83
N ARG A 26 -20.77 37.88 48.52
CA ARG A 26 -20.67 37.79 49.98
C ARG A 26 -19.36 38.36 50.53
N THR A 27 -18.24 38.12 49.85
CA THR A 27 -16.91 38.58 50.28
C THR A 27 -16.52 39.94 49.70
N GLY A 28 -17.20 40.41 48.65
CA GLY A 28 -16.82 41.60 47.88
C GLY A 28 -15.59 41.40 46.98
N ILE A 29 -14.95 40.22 47.00
CA ILE A 29 -13.71 39.94 46.27
C ILE A 29 -14.04 39.46 44.86
N LYS A 30 -14.05 40.38 43.88
CA LYS A 30 -14.37 40.06 42.47
C LYS A 30 -13.40 39.04 41.84
N SER A 31 -12.15 38.99 42.29
CA SER A 31 -11.13 38.09 41.75
C SER A 31 -11.15 36.69 42.36
N LEU A 32 -12.06 36.40 43.32
CA LEU A 32 -12.21 35.08 43.93
C LEU A 32 -12.56 34.05 42.85
N LYS A 33 -11.88 32.90 42.86
CA LYS A 33 -12.13 31.82 41.89
C LYS A 33 -12.30 30.49 42.63
N ILE A 34 -13.26 29.69 42.17
CA ILE A 34 -13.32 28.28 42.54
C ILE A 34 -12.58 27.51 41.45
N SER A 35 -11.63 26.68 41.83
CA SER A 35 -10.77 25.96 40.89
C SER A 35 -10.51 24.55 41.39
N PHE A 36 -10.16 23.65 40.48
CA PHE A 36 -9.89 22.24 40.76
C PHE A 36 -8.42 21.92 40.52
N ASN A 37 -7.84 21.08 41.35
CA ASN A 37 -6.59 20.38 41.03
C ASN A 37 -6.62 18.94 41.55
N LYS A 38 -5.79 18.07 40.97
CA LYS A 38 -5.78 16.63 41.29
C LYS A 38 -5.32 16.28 42.71
N VAL A 39 -4.64 17.19 43.43
CA VAL A 39 -4.02 16.91 44.75
C VAL A 39 -4.95 17.32 45.88
N PHE A 40 -5.68 18.43 45.70
CA PHE A 40 -6.48 19.08 46.72
C PHE A 40 -7.95 19.24 46.32
N GLY A 41 -8.37 18.73 45.17
CA GLY A 41 -9.77 18.79 44.78
C GLY A 41 -10.23 20.19 44.41
N TYR A 42 -11.48 20.52 44.73
CA TYR A 42 -12.02 21.87 44.55
C TYR A 42 -11.58 22.78 45.71
N PHE A 43 -11.23 24.02 45.39
CA PHE A 43 -10.81 25.03 46.37
C PHE A 43 -11.22 26.42 45.93
N ILE A 44 -11.38 27.31 46.91
CA ILE A 44 -11.56 28.75 46.73
C ILE A 44 -10.17 29.40 46.76
N GLU A 45 -9.79 30.10 45.70
CA GLU A 45 -8.54 30.82 45.60
C GLU A 45 -8.76 32.33 45.78
N ILE A 46 -8.04 32.91 46.75
CA ILE A 46 -8.02 34.35 47.01
C ILE A 46 -6.58 34.85 46.87
N THR A 47 -6.40 35.95 46.15
CA THR A 47 -5.09 36.58 45.98
C THR A 47 -4.58 37.21 47.27
N ARG A 48 -3.26 37.22 47.48
CA ARG A 48 -2.63 37.81 48.68
C ARG A 48 -3.03 39.27 48.93
N ALA A 49 -3.23 40.05 47.87
CA ALA A 49 -3.65 41.45 47.98
C ALA A 49 -5.02 41.61 48.64
N ASN A 50 -5.96 40.70 48.37
CA ASN A 50 -7.30 40.76 48.96
C ASN A 50 -7.33 40.19 50.39
N LEU A 51 -6.42 39.29 50.74
CA LEU A 51 -6.32 38.71 52.09
C LEU A 51 -5.86 39.70 53.16
N GLN A 52 -5.23 40.82 52.78
CA GLN A 52 -4.79 41.83 53.76
C GLN A 52 -5.95 42.50 54.50
N ASN A 53 -7.13 42.57 53.87
CA ASN A 53 -8.33 43.21 54.42
C ASN A 53 -9.52 42.24 54.52
N PHE A 54 -9.24 40.94 54.55
CA PHE A 54 -10.27 39.90 54.57
C PHE A 54 -9.84 38.78 55.51
N GLU A 55 -10.66 38.49 56.51
CA GLU A 55 -10.42 37.39 57.46
C GLU A 55 -11.20 36.14 57.02
N PRO A 56 -10.53 35.11 56.45
CA PRO A 56 -11.23 33.95 55.90
C PRO A 56 -11.99 33.13 56.95
N SER A 57 -11.53 33.12 58.20
CA SER A 57 -12.16 32.40 59.31
C SER A 57 -13.58 32.89 59.61
N GLU A 58 -13.85 34.19 59.48
CA GLU A 58 -15.20 34.76 59.68
C GLU A 58 -16.21 34.28 58.63
N PHE A 59 -15.72 33.82 57.48
CA PHE A 59 -16.54 33.32 56.37
C PHE A 59 -16.64 31.79 56.34
N GLY A 60 -16.03 31.11 57.31
CA GLY A 60 -16.00 29.64 57.40
C GLY A 60 -14.99 28.99 56.45
N TYR A 61 -13.96 29.73 56.03
CA TYR A 61 -12.96 29.23 55.09
C TYR A 61 -11.80 28.57 55.82
N MET A 62 -11.58 27.29 55.55
CA MET A 62 -10.47 26.52 56.09
C MET A 62 -9.30 26.55 55.11
N ARG A 63 -8.14 27.06 55.54
CA ARG A 63 -6.94 27.16 54.70
C ARG A 63 -6.43 25.76 54.35
N LYS A 64 -6.18 25.51 53.06
CA LYS A 64 -5.71 24.23 52.53
C LYS A 64 -4.28 24.33 51.95
N GLN A 65 -3.92 25.45 51.33
CA GLN A 65 -2.59 25.64 50.74
C GLN A 65 -2.23 27.13 50.63
N THR A 66 -0.95 27.47 50.87
CA THR A 66 -0.40 28.82 50.64
C THR A 66 0.50 28.81 49.41
N LEU A 67 0.27 29.75 48.48
CA LEU A 67 1.10 29.98 47.29
C LEU A 67 1.82 31.33 47.39
N SER A 68 2.75 31.58 46.46
CA SER A 68 3.49 32.84 46.38
C SER A 68 2.58 34.06 46.21
N ASN A 69 1.47 33.93 45.45
CA ASN A 69 0.59 35.04 45.08
C ASN A 69 -0.87 34.89 45.58
N ALA A 70 -1.23 33.75 46.17
CA ALA A 70 -2.60 33.44 46.57
C ALA A 70 -2.63 32.45 47.75
N GLU A 71 -3.77 32.34 48.41
CA GLU A 71 -4.06 31.24 49.33
C GLU A 71 -5.32 30.51 48.88
N ARG A 72 -5.35 29.21 49.14
CA ARG A 72 -6.43 28.30 48.78
C ARG A 72 -7.16 27.82 50.02
N PHE A 73 -8.47 27.84 49.96
CA PHE A 73 -9.38 27.52 51.06
C PHE A 73 -10.43 26.50 50.63
N ILE A 74 -11.03 25.83 51.62
CA ILE A 74 -12.17 24.95 51.44
C ILE A 74 -13.26 25.34 52.45
N THR A 75 -14.51 25.03 52.13
CA THR A 75 -15.67 25.13 53.03
C THR A 75 -16.35 23.78 53.12
N ASP A 76 -17.12 23.54 54.18
CA ASP A 76 -17.88 22.28 54.32
C ASP A 76 -18.87 22.11 53.15
N GLU A 77 -19.55 23.20 52.75
CA GLU A 77 -20.46 23.23 51.59
C GLU A 77 -19.76 22.83 50.28
N LEU A 78 -18.52 23.31 50.06
CA LEU A 78 -17.73 22.97 48.87
C LEU A 78 -17.28 21.51 48.90
N LYS A 79 -16.92 21.00 50.08
CA LYS A 79 -16.45 19.63 50.27
C LYS A 79 -17.56 18.60 50.04
N GLU A 80 -18.75 18.82 50.59
CA GLU A 80 -19.91 17.93 50.38
C GLU A 80 -20.28 17.84 48.89
N LYS A 81 -20.25 18.97 48.18
CA LYS A 81 -20.54 19.00 46.75
C LYS A 81 -19.43 18.42 45.91
N GLU A 82 -18.17 18.62 46.29
CA GLU A 82 -17.03 17.93 45.68
C GLU A 82 -17.21 16.40 45.73
N ASP A 83 -17.54 15.85 46.90
CA ASP A 83 -17.73 14.41 47.07
C ASP A 83 -18.85 13.86 46.16
N ILE A 84 -19.95 14.62 46.00
CA ILE A 84 -21.05 14.27 45.10
C ILE A 84 -20.60 14.31 43.63
N ILE A 85 -19.86 15.35 43.23
CA ILE A 85 -19.42 15.55 41.84
C ILE A 85 -18.41 14.48 41.45
N LEU A 86 -17.36 14.31 42.25
CA LEU A 86 -16.29 13.33 41.98
C LEU A 86 -16.84 11.90 42.05
N GLY A 87 -17.68 11.61 43.04
CA GLY A 87 -18.33 10.29 43.14
C GLY A 87 -19.28 9.98 41.99
N ALA A 88 -19.95 10.98 41.42
CA ALA A 88 -20.77 10.81 40.22
C ALA A 88 -19.91 10.63 38.95
N GLU A 89 -18.81 11.38 38.82
CA GLU A 89 -17.87 11.26 37.69
C GLU A 89 -17.20 9.88 37.66
N ASP A 90 -16.70 9.39 38.79
CA ASP A 90 -16.07 8.06 38.88
C ASP A 90 -17.06 6.94 38.52
N LYS A 91 -18.29 7.02 39.06
CA LYS A 91 -19.37 6.06 38.73
C LYS A 91 -19.81 6.15 37.28
N ALA A 92 -19.79 7.34 36.67
CA ALA A 92 -20.10 7.50 35.25
C ALA A 92 -19.06 6.79 34.39
N ILE A 93 -17.77 7.00 34.66
CA ILE A 93 -16.67 6.37 33.91
C ILE A 93 -16.72 4.85 34.05
N GLU A 94 -16.92 4.34 35.26
CA GLU A 94 -17.02 2.90 35.49
C GLU A 94 -18.21 2.30 34.72
N LEU A 95 -19.39 2.92 34.82
CA LEU A 95 -20.58 2.46 34.13
C LEU A 95 -20.45 2.56 32.61
N GLU A 96 -19.84 3.64 32.09
CA GLU A 96 -19.58 3.81 30.66
C GLU A 96 -18.65 2.71 30.13
N TYR A 97 -17.58 2.38 30.85
CA TYR A 97 -16.71 1.27 30.47
C TYR A 97 -17.44 -0.07 30.49
N GLN A 98 -18.27 -0.32 31.52
CA GLN A 98 -19.09 -1.54 31.59
C GLN A 98 -20.07 -1.63 30.40
N LEU A 99 -20.75 -0.53 30.06
CA LEU A 99 -21.67 -0.47 28.92
C LEU A 99 -20.92 -0.66 27.59
N PHE A 100 -19.72 -0.09 27.44
CA PHE A 100 -18.87 -0.31 26.27
C PHE A 100 -18.45 -1.78 26.13
N VAL A 101 -18.04 -2.43 27.23
CA VAL A 101 -17.69 -3.85 27.22
C VAL A 101 -18.90 -4.72 26.87
N GLN A 102 -20.08 -4.39 27.40
CA GLN A 102 -21.32 -5.08 27.03
C GLN A 102 -21.63 -4.93 25.55
N LEU A 103 -21.52 -3.71 24.99
CA LEU A 103 -21.68 -3.46 23.56
C LEU A 103 -20.67 -4.27 22.73
N ARG A 104 -19.40 -4.31 23.16
CA ARG A 104 -18.36 -5.08 22.49
C ARG A 104 -18.67 -6.58 22.47
N GLU A 105 -19.10 -7.15 23.60
CA GLU A 105 -19.49 -8.57 23.64
C GLU A 105 -20.76 -8.84 22.82
N GLU A 106 -21.68 -7.88 22.72
CA GLU A 106 -22.85 -7.98 21.84
C GLU A 106 -22.44 -7.97 20.36
N VAL A 107 -21.59 -7.01 19.95
CA VAL A 107 -21.06 -6.92 18.57
C VAL A 107 -20.25 -8.16 18.19
N LYS A 108 -19.48 -8.71 19.13
CA LYS A 108 -18.66 -9.91 18.93
C LYS A 108 -19.49 -11.12 18.49
N LYS A 109 -20.76 -11.24 18.91
CA LYS A 109 -21.67 -12.31 18.44
C LYS A 109 -21.92 -12.27 16.94
N TYR A 110 -21.71 -11.10 16.30
CA TYR A 110 -21.89 -10.88 14.87
C TYR A 110 -20.58 -10.92 14.07
N THR A 111 -19.47 -11.34 14.68
CA THR A 111 -18.13 -11.31 14.04
C THR A 111 -18.13 -12.01 12.68
N GLU A 112 -18.68 -13.22 12.58
CA GLU A 112 -18.72 -13.97 11.32
C GLU A 112 -19.53 -13.24 10.23
N ARG A 113 -20.70 -12.70 10.60
CA ARG A 113 -21.53 -11.91 9.68
C ARG A 113 -20.82 -10.64 9.21
N LEU A 114 -20.13 -9.94 10.11
CA LEU A 114 -19.36 -8.75 9.78
C LEU A 114 -18.19 -9.07 8.86
N GLN A 115 -17.46 -10.17 9.09
CA GLN A 115 -16.38 -10.62 8.22
C GLN A 115 -16.88 -11.02 6.82
N GLN A 116 -18.02 -11.71 6.73
CA GLN A 116 -18.66 -12.04 5.46
C GLN A 116 -19.06 -10.78 4.69
N GLN A 117 -19.66 -9.80 5.37
CA GLN A 117 -20.01 -8.51 4.76
C GLN A 117 -18.76 -7.74 4.30
N ALA A 118 -17.71 -7.70 5.11
CA ALA A 118 -16.45 -7.06 4.74
C ALA A 118 -15.84 -7.70 3.48
N LYS A 119 -15.89 -9.04 3.36
CA LYS A 119 -15.41 -9.75 2.17
C LYS A 119 -16.18 -9.34 0.91
N ILE A 120 -17.51 -9.30 0.98
CA ILE A 120 -18.37 -8.89 -0.15
C ILE A 120 -18.07 -7.45 -0.56
N ILE A 121 -17.97 -6.53 0.41
CA ILE A 121 -17.65 -5.13 0.13
C ILE A 121 -16.26 -5.00 -0.50
N SER A 122 -15.26 -5.74 0.00
CA SER A 122 -13.90 -5.72 -0.56
C SER A 122 -13.83 -6.25 -1.99
N GLU A 123 -14.63 -7.27 -2.33
CA GLU A 123 -14.71 -7.80 -3.69
C GLU A 123 -15.36 -6.79 -4.64
N LEU A 124 -16.45 -6.15 -4.20
CA LEU A 124 -17.10 -5.08 -4.96
C LEU A 124 -16.18 -3.89 -5.21
N ASP A 125 -15.43 -3.45 -4.18
CA ASP A 125 -14.47 -2.35 -4.28
C ASP A 125 -13.34 -2.66 -5.28
N CYS A 126 -12.82 -3.88 -5.25
CA CYS A 126 -11.81 -4.37 -6.20
C CYS A 126 -12.35 -4.39 -7.65
N LEU A 127 -13.53 -4.97 -7.86
CA LEU A 127 -14.15 -5.06 -9.19
C LEU A 127 -14.53 -3.68 -9.74
N GLN A 128 -15.03 -2.78 -8.89
CA GLN A 128 -15.30 -1.39 -9.26
C GLN A 128 -14.01 -0.68 -9.68
N SER A 129 -12.92 -0.87 -8.92
CA SER A 129 -11.61 -0.29 -9.23
C SER A 129 -11.10 -0.77 -10.59
N PHE A 130 -11.26 -2.07 -10.91
CA PHE A 130 -10.93 -2.59 -12.23
C PHE A 130 -11.75 -1.94 -13.35
N ALA A 131 -13.06 -1.77 -13.15
CA ALA A 131 -13.93 -1.14 -14.13
C ALA A 131 -13.59 0.35 -14.36
N GLU A 132 -13.32 1.10 -13.28
CA GLU A 132 -12.94 2.51 -13.35
C GLU A 132 -11.64 2.68 -14.13
N ILE A 133 -10.61 1.89 -13.80
CA ILE A 133 -9.32 1.92 -14.49
C ILE A 133 -9.48 1.52 -15.97
N ALA A 134 -10.29 0.50 -16.24
CA ALA A 134 -10.54 0.05 -17.60
C ALA A 134 -11.17 1.15 -18.47
N GLN A 135 -12.19 1.82 -17.95
CA GLN A 135 -12.84 2.92 -18.64
C GLN A 135 -11.92 4.13 -18.79
N LYS A 136 -11.19 4.48 -17.74
CA LYS A 136 -10.34 5.68 -17.71
C LYS A 136 -9.15 5.59 -18.66
N TYR A 137 -8.57 4.39 -18.82
CA TYR A 137 -7.34 4.18 -19.59
C TYR A 137 -7.52 3.34 -20.86
N ASN A 138 -8.78 3.14 -21.27
CA ASN A 138 -9.15 2.37 -22.45
C ASN A 138 -8.51 0.97 -22.44
N TYR A 139 -8.73 0.22 -21.36
CA TYR A 139 -8.30 -1.17 -21.30
C TYR A 139 -9.39 -2.07 -21.89
N THR A 140 -8.97 -3.18 -22.45
CA THR A 140 -9.84 -4.12 -23.14
C THR A 140 -9.99 -5.39 -22.32
N ARG A 141 -11.18 -6.01 -22.41
CA ARG A 141 -11.42 -7.31 -21.78
C ARG A 141 -10.59 -8.37 -22.50
N PRO A 142 -9.69 -9.09 -21.81
CA PRO A 142 -8.95 -10.18 -22.43
C PRO A 142 -9.87 -11.38 -22.70
N SER A 143 -9.47 -12.20 -23.65
CA SER A 143 -10.01 -13.54 -23.88
C SER A 143 -8.92 -14.58 -23.64
N PHE A 144 -9.31 -15.82 -23.33
CA PHE A 144 -8.36 -16.91 -23.11
C PHE A 144 -8.36 -17.88 -24.28
N SER A 145 -7.17 -18.24 -24.76
CA SER A 145 -6.97 -19.19 -25.84
C SER A 145 -7.05 -20.64 -25.36
N GLU A 146 -7.74 -21.51 -26.08
CA GLU A 146 -7.69 -22.96 -25.84
C GLU A 146 -6.44 -23.60 -26.46
N ASN A 147 -5.94 -23.04 -27.56
CA ASN A 147 -4.77 -23.52 -28.29
C ASN A 147 -3.44 -22.95 -27.78
N LYS A 148 -3.44 -22.41 -26.56
CA LYS A 148 -2.30 -21.77 -25.90
C LYS A 148 -1.72 -20.56 -26.65
N THR A 149 -2.47 -19.87 -27.52
CA THR A 149 -1.94 -18.67 -28.21
C THR A 149 -1.90 -17.46 -27.30
N LEU A 150 -0.75 -16.79 -27.24
CA LEU A 150 -0.63 -15.43 -26.73
C LEU A 150 -0.66 -14.47 -27.90
N GLU A 151 -1.60 -13.53 -27.92
CA GLU A 151 -1.73 -12.47 -28.92
C GLU A 151 -2.15 -11.17 -28.23
N LEU A 152 -1.27 -10.18 -28.25
CA LEU A 152 -1.49 -8.86 -27.70
C LEU A 152 -1.35 -7.85 -28.83
N VAL A 153 -2.39 -7.05 -29.08
CA VAL A 153 -2.42 -6.02 -30.14
C VAL A 153 -2.38 -4.63 -29.50
N GLU A 154 -1.47 -3.79 -29.97
CA GLU A 154 -1.19 -2.44 -29.46
C GLU A 154 -1.10 -2.41 -27.93
N SER A 155 -0.35 -3.36 -27.37
CA SER A 155 -0.22 -3.50 -25.93
C SER A 155 0.72 -2.46 -25.32
N ARG A 156 0.40 -2.04 -24.09
CA ARG A 156 1.11 -0.97 -23.35
C ARG A 156 1.49 -1.45 -21.95
N HIS A 157 2.58 -0.91 -21.41
CA HIS A 157 3.03 -1.22 -20.06
C HIS A 157 2.21 -0.39 -19.06
N PRO A 158 1.39 -1.01 -18.18
CA PRO A 158 0.38 -0.30 -17.38
C PRO A 158 0.95 0.72 -16.39
N VAL A 159 2.19 0.53 -15.94
CA VAL A 159 2.90 1.51 -15.09
C VAL A 159 3.59 2.61 -15.92
N VAL A 160 4.41 2.24 -16.90
CA VAL A 160 5.21 3.20 -17.68
C VAL A 160 4.33 4.15 -18.48
N GLU A 161 3.21 3.67 -19.05
CA GLU A 161 2.27 4.53 -19.79
C GLU A 161 1.65 5.64 -18.91
N ARG A 162 1.73 5.55 -17.58
CA ARG A 162 1.21 6.54 -16.62
C ARG A 162 2.25 7.53 -16.13
N VAL A 163 3.52 7.20 -16.30
CA VAL A 163 4.63 8.09 -15.93
C VAL A 163 5.09 8.90 -17.13
N MET A 164 4.90 8.38 -18.35
CA MET A 164 5.17 9.11 -19.60
C MET A 164 3.95 9.92 -20.03
N ASP A 165 4.18 11.00 -20.78
CA ASP A 165 3.09 11.75 -21.41
C ASP A 165 2.35 10.84 -22.41
N TYR A 166 1.02 10.98 -22.48
CA TYR A 166 0.15 10.07 -23.25
C TYR A 166 0.55 9.93 -24.72
N ASN A 167 1.12 10.98 -25.32
CA ASN A 167 1.53 10.98 -26.73
C ASN A 167 2.90 10.34 -26.97
N ASP A 168 3.65 9.98 -25.92
CA ASP A 168 5.03 9.50 -26.04
C ASP A 168 5.14 7.98 -25.90
N TYR A 169 4.10 7.29 -25.41
CA TYR A 169 4.14 5.84 -25.27
C TYR A 169 3.84 5.13 -26.59
N VAL A 170 4.75 4.24 -27.01
CA VAL A 170 4.60 3.47 -28.26
C VAL A 170 4.04 2.07 -27.97
N PRO A 171 2.82 1.74 -28.43
CA PRO A 171 2.24 0.42 -28.21
C PRO A 171 2.86 -0.65 -29.12
N ASN A 172 2.98 -1.87 -28.61
CA ASN A 172 3.66 -2.99 -29.26
C ASN A 172 2.79 -4.24 -29.35
N ASP A 173 2.97 -5.00 -30.40
CA ASP A 173 2.27 -6.27 -30.60
C ASP A 173 3.13 -7.43 -30.07
N CYS A 174 2.50 -8.49 -29.59
CA CYS A 174 3.18 -9.72 -29.19
C CYS A 174 2.36 -10.91 -29.65
N ARG A 175 2.97 -11.86 -30.35
CA ARG A 175 2.29 -13.09 -30.76
C ARG A 175 3.18 -14.31 -30.57
N LEU A 176 2.80 -15.20 -29.66
CA LEU A 176 3.46 -16.49 -29.43
C LEU A 176 2.42 -17.60 -29.54
N ASP A 177 2.59 -18.53 -30.46
CA ASP A 177 1.72 -19.68 -30.66
C ASP A 177 2.52 -20.99 -30.54
N ASN A 178 1.90 -22.14 -30.85
CA ASN A 178 2.56 -23.44 -30.70
C ASN A 178 3.68 -23.67 -31.71
N GLU A 179 3.70 -22.91 -32.81
CA GLU A 179 4.77 -22.98 -33.80
C GLU A 179 5.90 -22.04 -33.41
N THR A 180 5.59 -20.76 -33.17
CA THR A 180 6.56 -19.73 -32.77
C THR A 180 6.33 -19.33 -31.32
N PHE A 181 7.05 -19.95 -30.38
CA PHE A 181 6.93 -19.69 -28.94
C PHE A 181 8.17 -19.04 -28.31
N ILE A 182 9.24 -18.81 -29.06
CA ILE A 182 10.45 -18.12 -28.58
C ILE A 182 10.65 -16.84 -29.39
N TYR A 183 10.67 -15.69 -28.70
CA TYR A 183 11.12 -14.43 -29.29
C TYR A 183 12.53 -14.11 -28.82
N LEU A 184 13.45 -13.99 -29.77
CA LEU A 184 14.79 -13.46 -29.53
C LEU A 184 14.79 -11.96 -29.81
N ILE A 185 14.84 -11.15 -28.75
CA ILE A 185 14.68 -9.71 -28.79
C ILE A 185 16.06 -9.06 -28.78
N THR A 186 16.38 -8.36 -29.87
CA THR A 186 17.64 -7.63 -30.03
C THR A 186 17.42 -6.13 -30.13
N GLY A 187 18.48 -5.36 -29.93
CA GLY A 187 18.46 -3.91 -30.10
C GLY A 187 19.33 -3.18 -29.09
N PRO A 188 19.62 -1.90 -29.32
CA PRO A 188 20.50 -1.10 -28.48
C PRO A 188 20.00 -1.01 -27.02
N ASN A 189 20.89 -0.64 -26.09
CA ASN A 189 20.49 -0.29 -24.73
C ASN A 189 19.46 0.85 -24.75
N MET A 190 18.59 0.91 -23.75
CA MET A 190 17.52 1.93 -23.62
C MET A 190 16.45 1.91 -24.72
N SER A 191 16.48 0.96 -25.66
CA SER A 191 15.46 0.82 -26.71
C SER A 191 14.10 0.36 -26.20
N GLY A 192 13.99 -0.19 -24.99
CA GLY A 192 12.72 -0.63 -24.40
C GLY A 192 12.50 -2.14 -24.36
N LYS A 193 13.52 -2.96 -24.65
CA LYS A 193 13.45 -4.44 -24.56
C LYS A 193 12.89 -4.93 -23.22
N SER A 194 13.48 -4.51 -22.10
CA SER A 194 13.04 -4.90 -20.76
C SER A 194 11.63 -4.40 -20.44
N THR A 195 11.26 -3.20 -20.91
CA THR A 195 9.90 -2.66 -20.78
C THR A 195 8.88 -3.51 -21.53
N TYR A 196 9.18 -3.90 -22.77
CA TYR A 196 8.33 -4.77 -23.58
C TYR A 196 8.13 -6.16 -22.93
N MET A 197 9.19 -6.78 -22.41
CA MET A 197 9.05 -8.08 -21.74
C MET A 197 8.26 -7.99 -20.44
N ARG A 198 8.52 -6.97 -19.60
CA ARG A 198 7.74 -6.71 -18.37
C ARG A 198 6.28 -6.43 -18.69
N GLN A 199 6.00 -5.72 -19.77
CA GLN A 199 4.65 -5.46 -20.26
C GLN A 199 3.88 -6.76 -20.50
N VAL A 200 4.45 -7.72 -21.25
CA VAL A 200 3.80 -9.02 -21.50
C VAL A 200 3.53 -9.77 -20.19
N ALA A 201 4.48 -9.78 -19.26
CA ALA A 201 4.33 -10.44 -17.96
C ALA A 201 3.18 -9.85 -17.13
N ILE A 202 3.16 -8.51 -16.99
CA ILE A 202 2.17 -7.82 -16.18
C ILE A 202 0.78 -7.95 -16.79
N ILE A 203 0.66 -7.86 -18.12
CA ILE A 203 -0.61 -8.08 -18.83
C ILE A 203 -1.14 -9.49 -18.57
N SER A 204 -0.26 -10.50 -18.57
CA SER A 204 -0.63 -11.89 -18.27
C SER A 204 -1.18 -12.04 -16.85
N ILE A 205 -0.52 -11.41 -15.87
CA ILE A 205 -0.98 -11.38 -14.47
C ILE A 205 -2.34 -10.67 -14.37
N MET A 206 -2.47 -9.49 -14.96
CA MET A 206 -3.72 -8.70 -14.92
C MET A 206 -4.90 -9.49 -15.52
N ALA A 207 -4.69 -10.16 -16.66
CA ALA A 207 -5.72 -10.97 -17.29
C ALA A 207 -6.17 -12.12 -16.38
N GLN A 208 -5.24 -12.89 -15.81
CA GLN A 208 -5.56 -14.02 -14.91
C GLN A 208 -6.10 -13.58 -13.53
N MET A 209 -5.89 -12.33 -13.13
CA MET A 209 -6.54 -11.72 -11.97
C MET A 209 -8.00 -11.31 -12.23
N GLY A 210 -8.46 -11.34 -13.49
CA GLY A 210 -9.80 -10.92 -13.90
C GLY A 210 -9.93 -9.43 -14.24
N ALA A 211 -8.81 -8.70 -14.36
CA ALA A 211 -8.80 -7.30 -14.76
C ALA A 211 -8.83 -7.14 -16.30
N TYR A 212 -9.24 -5.97 -16.75
CA TYR A 212 -9.06 -5.55 -18.15
C TYR A 212 -7.59 -5.17 -18.35
N VAL A 213 -7.09 -5.30 -19.58
CA VAL A 213 -5.66 -5.14 -19.89
C VAL A 213 -5.38 -3.97 -20.84
N PRO A 214 -4.21 -3.33 -20.74
CA PRO A 214 -3.81 -2.17 -21.55
C PRO A 214 -3.47 -2.52 -23.01
N CYS A 215 -4.39 -3.16 -23.72
CA CYS A 215 -4.26 -3.58 -25.12
C CYS A 215 -5.47 -3.09 -25.93
N LYS A 216 -5.32 -3.00 -27.24
CA LYS A 216 -6.45 -2.87 -28.15
C LYS A 216 -7.21 -4.19 -28.27
N GLU A 217 -6.48 -5.30 -28.39
CA GLU A 217 -7.02 -6.66 -28.35
C GLU A 217 -6.05 -7.55 -27.57
N ALA A 218 -6.58 -8.53 -26.83
CA ALA A 218 -5.77 -9.43 -26.01
C ALA A 218 -6.39 -10.83 -25.95
N VAL A 219 -5.63 -11.81 -26.42
CA VAL A 219 -5.88 -13.24 -26.30
C VAL A 219 -4.68 -13.85 -25.57
N LEU A 220 -4.90 -14.55 -24.47
CA LEU A 220 -3.81 -15.11 -23.67
C LEU A 220 -4.05 -16.60 -23.35
N PRO A 221 -3.00 -17.43 -23.23
CA PRO A 221 -3.13 -18.69 -22.54
C PRO A 221 -3.30 -18.46 -21.04
N ILE A 222 -3.69 -19.51 -20.31
CA ILE A 222 -3.58 -19.51 -18.86
C ILE A 222 -2.19 -20.00 -18.53
N PHE A 223 -1.35 -19.10 -18.03
CA PHE A 223 -0.01 -19.45 -17.57
C PHE A 223 -0.05 -20.09 -16.19
N ASP A 224 0.65 -21.21 -16.03
CA ASP A 224 0.82 -21.88 -14.72
C ASP A 224 1.84 -21.14 -13.85
N GLN A 225 2.91 -20.64 -14.47
CA GLN A 225 4.06 -20.02 -13.83
C GLN A 225 4.66 -18.93 -14.75
N ILE A 226 5.17 -17.86 -14.13
CA ILE A 226 5.93 -16.81 -14.83
C ILE A 226 7.33 -16.75 -14.22
N PHE A 227 8.32 -17.16 -15.00
CA PHE A 227 9.73 -17.07 -14.64
C PHE A 227 10.33 -15.79 -15.19
N THR A 228 11.01 -15.03 -14.34
CA THR A 228 11.66 -13.80 -14.76
C THR A 228 13.10 -13.76 -14.26
N ARG A 229 14.01 -13.44 -15.18
CA ARG A 229 15.35 -12.97 -14.89
C ARG A 229 15.51 -11.63 -15.59
N ILE A 230 15.16 -10.56 -14.90
CA ILE A 230 15.27 -9.19 -15.40
C ILE A 230 16.12 -8.42 -14.39
N GLY A 231 17.37 -8.14 -14.76
CA GLY A 231 18.40 -7.41 -13.97
C GLY A 231 18.10 -7.17 -12.49
N ALA A 232 18.86 -7.82 -11.60
CA ALA A 232 18.77 -7.58 -10.16
C ALA A 232 19.32 -6.18 -9.81
N ALA A 233 18.66 -5.48 -8.88
CA ALA A 233 19.37 -4.53 -8.03
C ALA A 233 20.30 -5.33 -7.10
N ASP A 234 21.54 -4.89 -6.95
CA ASP A 234 22.59 -5.62 -6.25
C ASP A 234 22.14 -6.16 -4.88
N ASP A 235 22.09 -7.49 -4.74
CA ASP A 235 21.95 -8.14 -3.44
C ASP A 235 23.34 -8.41 -2.85
N LEU A 236 23.97 -7.34 -2.37
CA LEU A 236 25.28 -7.33 -1.69
C LEU A 236 25.29 -8.16 -0.40
N VAL A 237 24.14 -8.63 0.09
CA VAL A 237 24.00 -9.26 1.41
C VAL A 237 24.22 -10.78 1.35
N SER A 238 24.07 -11.42 0.19
CA SER A 238 24.01 -12.90 0.09
C SER A 238 25.36 -13.63 -0.04
N GLY A 239 26.48 -12.91 -0.21
CA GLY A 239 27.82 -13.52 -0.36
C GLY A 239 28.00 -14.39 -1.61
N LYS A 240 27.06 -14.34 -2.56
CA LYS A 240 27.06 -15.07 -3.82
C LYS A 240 27.42 -14.15 -4.98
N SER A 241 28.16 -14.65 -5.97
CA SER A 241 28.42 -13.91 -7.21
C SER A 241 27.09 -13.62 -7.94
N THR A 242 26.95 -12.42 -8.50
CA THR A 242 25.80 -12.01 -9.30
C THR A 242 25.52 -12.98 -10.45
N PHE A 243 26.58 -13.47 -11.09
CA PHE A 243 26.48 -14.49 -12.14
C PHE A 243 25.95 -15.83 -11.61
N MET A 244 26.34 -16.25 -10.41
CA MET A 244 25.83 -17.50 -9.83
C MET A 244 24.34 -17.40 -9.50
N VAL A 245 23.88 -16.26 -8.98
CA VAL A 245 22.46 -16.02 -8.71
C VAL A 245 21.66 -16.05 -10.02
N GLU A 246 22.16 -15.38 -11.06
CA GLU A 246 21.56 -15.41 -12.39
C GLU A 246 21.44 -16.84 -12.96
N MET A 247 22.50 -17.65 -12.86
CA MET A 247 22.47 -19.04 -13.31
C MET A 247 21.52 -19.91 -12.48
N LEU A 248 21.39 -19.68 -11.17
CA LEU A 248 20.43 -20.40 -10.33
C LEU A 248 18.98 -20.02 -10.66
N GLU A 249 18.71 -18.76 -11.00
CA GLU A 249 17.40 -18.30 -11.44
C GLU A 249 17.04 -18.90 -12.81
N ALA A 250 17.98 -18.89 -13.76
CA ALA A 250 17.81 -19.55 -15.05
C ALA A 250 17.60 -21.06 -14.88
N GLN A 251 18.41 -21.74 -14.07
CA GLN A 251 18.27 -23.18 -13.81
C GLN A 251 16.90 -23.54 -13.26
N LYS A 252 16.36 -22.75 -12.32
CA LYS A 252 14.99 -22.96 -11.81
C LYS A 252 13.96 -22.88 -12.92
N ALA A 253 14.04 -21.84 -13.76
CA ALA A 253 13.12 -21.67 -14.89
C ALA A 253 13.20 -22.88 -15.84
N LEU A 254 14.41 -23.28 -16.25
CA LEU A 254 14.60 -24.42 -17.15
C LEU A 254 14.13 -25.75 -16.55
N THR A 255 14.26 -25.93 -15.23
CA THR A 255 13.89 -27.19 -14.56
C THR A 255 12.39 -27.33 -14.33
N TYR A 256 11.69 -26.23 -14.06
CA TYR A 256 10.29 -26.25 -13.60
C TYR A 256 9.29 -25.67 -14.60
N ALA A 257 9.76 -25.03 -15.68
CA ALA A 257 8.87 -24.54 -16.71
C ALA A 257 8.17 -25.69 -17.43
N THR A 258 6.88 -25.50 -17.65
CA THR A 258 6.03 -26.37 -18.47
C THR A 258 5.71 -25.66 -19.79
N GLU A 259 5.04 -26.36 -20.69
CA GLU A 259 4.51 -25.77 -21.93
C GLU A 259 3.49 -24.63 -21.69
N ASP A 260 2.93 -24.57 -20.48
CA ASP A 260 2.00 -23.54 -20.04
C ASP A 260 2.71 -22.42 -19.26
N SER A 261 4.04 -22.40 -19.20
CA SER A 261 4.80 -21.35 -18.51
C SER A 261 5.19 -20.19 -19.43
N LEU A 262 5.38 -19.01 -18.83
CA LEU A 262 6.03 -17.86 -19.46
C LEU A 262 7.44 -17.69 -18.89
N ILE A 263 8.45 -17.69 -19.75
CA ILE A 263 9.85 -17.44 -19.40
C ILE A 263 10.28 -16.08 -19.95
N ILE A 264 10.91 -15.28 -19.11
CA ILE A 264 11.50 -14.00 -19.50
C ILE A 264 12.95 -13.96 -19.03
N PHE A 265 13.85 -13.90 -20.01
CA PHE A 265 15.28 -13.78 -19.77
C PHE A 265 15.79 -12.47 -20.38
N ASP A 266 16.32 -11.59 -19.54
CA ASP A 266 16.89 -10.31 -19.95
C ASP A 266 18.41 -10.36 -19.85
N GLU A 267 19.07 -10.35 -21.01
CA GLU A 267 20.53 -10.21 -21.13
C GLU A 267 21.35 -11.26 -20.36
N ILE A 268 20.89 -12.51 -20.33
CA ILE A 268 21.60 -13.62 -19.68
C ILE A 268 22.99 -13.82 -20.31
N GLY A 269 23.97 -14.11 -19.46
CA GLY A 269 25.34 -14.45 -19.86
C GLY A 269 26.31 -13.27 -19.83
N ARG A 270 25.84 -12.04 -19.54
CA ARG A 270 26.69 -10.84 -19.47
C ARG A 270 27.75 -10.85 -18.37
N GLY A 271 27.56 -11.63 -17.31
CA GLY A 271 28.46 -11.69 -16.15
C GLY A 271 29.73 -12.55 -16.34
N THR A 272 29.97 -13.10 -17.54
CA THR A 272 31.11 -14.00 -17.82
C THR A 272 31.80 -13.66 -19.15
N SER A 273 32.77 -14.48 -19.58
CA SER A 273 33.45 -14.30 -20.87
C SER A 273 32.45 -14.31 -22.03
N THR A 274 32.71 -13.54 -23.08
CA THR A 274 31.78 -13.37 -24.21
C THR A 274 31.39 -14.70 -24.84
N TYR A 275 32.34 -15.61 -25.03
CA TYR A 275 32.09 -16.93 -25.61
C TYR A 275 31.32 -17.86 -24.67
N ASP A 276 31.63 -17.84 -23.37
CA ASP A 276 30.90 -18.65 -22.40
C ASP A 276 29.46 -18.15 -22.24
N GLY A 277 29.26 -16.83 -22.19
CA GLY A 277 27.95 -16.21 -22.11
C GLY A 277 27.09 -16.49 -23.34
N LEU A 278 27.68 -16.39 -24.54
CA LEU A 278 27.04 -16.76 -25.79
C LEU A 278 26.62 -18.23 -25.80
N ALA A 279 27.55 -19.14 -25.46
CA ALA A 279 27.29 -20.58 -25.45
C ALA A 279 26.20 -20.97 -24.45
N LEU A 280 26.20 -20.35 -23.26
CA LEU A 280 25.14 -20.55 -22.28
C LEU A 280 23.80 -20.05 -22.77
N ALA A 281 23.72 -18.82 -23.30
CA ALA A 281 22.47 -18.27 -23.81
C ALA A 281 21.89 -19.13 -24.95
N GLN A 282 22.73 -19.56 -25.89
CA GLN A 282 22.34 -20.47 -26.96
C GLN A 282 21.80 -21.80 -26.40
N ALA A 283 22.56 -22.44 -25.50
CA ALA A 283 22.16 -23.73 -24.92
C ALA A 283 20.84 -23.62 -24.14
N MET A 284 20.58 -22.50 -23.46
CA MET A 284 19.31 -22.28 -22.77
C MET A 284 18.13 -22.14 -23.74
N ILE A 285 18.31 -21.41 -24.84
CA ILE A 285 17.29 -21.25 -25.88
C ILE A 285 16.97 -22.60 -26.53
N GLU A 286 17.99 -23.36 -26.93
CA GLU A 286 17.86 -24.69 -27.50
C GLU A 286 17.18 -25.65 -26.51
N TYR A 287 17.58 -25.63 -25.24
CA TYR A 287 16.97 -26.45 -24.20
C TYR A 287 15.47 -26.18 -24.06
N VAL A 288 15.05 -24.91 -24.01
CA VAL A 288 13.62 -24.56 -23.95
C VAL A 288 12.87 -25.02 -25.20
N ALA A 289 13.49 -24.87 -26.38
CA ALA A 289 12.91 -25.28 -27.65
C ALA A 289 12.68 -26.79 -27.74
N GLU A 290 13.55 -27.59 -27.13
CA GLU A 290 13.51 -29.07 -27.19
C GLU A 290 12.77 -29.74 -26.02
N THR A 291 12.58 -29.03 -24.89
CA THR A 291 12.07 -29.66 -23.65
C THR A 291 10.73 -29.10 -23.20
N SER A 292 10.70 -27.88 -22.65
CA SER A 292 9.51 -27.34 -22.02
C SER A 292 8.51 -26.78 -23.03
N HIS A 293 8.97 -26.31 -24.20
CA HIS A 293 8.16 -25.59 -25.18
C HIS A 293 7.44 -24.36 -24.57
N ALA A 294 7.98 -23.83 -23.46
CA ALA A 294 7.43 -22.70 -22.75
C ALA A 294 7.52 -21.43 -23.61
N LYS A 295 6.52 -20.56 -23.50
CA LYS A 295 6.56 -19.25 -24.17
C LYS A 295 7.68 -18.41 -23.60
N THR A 296 8.58 -17.96 -24.44
CA THR A 296 9.85 -17.38 -24.00
C THR A 296 10.12 -16.05 -24.69
N LEU A 297 10.35 -15.02 -23.89
CA LEU A 297 10.91 -13.76 -24.33
C LEU A 297 12.37 -13.71 -23.87
N PHE A 298 13.29 -13.74 -24.82
CA PHE A 298 14.72 -13.75 -24.56
C PHE A 298 15.35 -12.50 -25.13
N SER A 299 15.80 -11.57 -24.30
CA SER A 299 16.58 -10.43 -24.75
C SER A 299 18.08 -10.74 -24.75
N THR A 300 18.80 -10.27 -25.77
CA THR A 300 20.24 -10.47 -25.85
C THR A 300 20.97 -9.31 -26.51
N HIS A 301 22.28 -9.24 -26.25
CA HIS A 301 23.24 -8.39 -26.95
C HIS A 301 24.18 -9.19 -27.85
N TYR A 302 24.09 -10.52 -27.80
CA TYR A 302 24.85 -11.39 -28.67
C TYR A 302 24.16 -11.44 -30.03
N HIS A 303 24.66 -10.67 -30.99
CA HIS A 303 24.13 -10.64 -32.35
C HIS A 303 24.29 -11.99 -33.06
N GLU A 304 25.28 -12.78 -32.64
CA GLU A 304 25.56 -14.12 -33.12
C GLU A 304 24.38 -15.09 -32.89
N LEU A 305 23.54 -14.85 -31.86
CA LEU A 305 22.36 -15.69 -31.61
C LEU A 305 21.25 -15.50 -32.64
N THR A 306 21.28 -14.42 -33.44
CA THR A 306 20.23 -14.17 -34.44
C THR A 306 20.19 -15.25 -35.53
N THR A 307 21.29 -15.98 -35.77
CA THR A 307 21.30 -17.09 -36.75
C THR A 307 20.54 -18.33 -36.27
N LEU A 308 20.12 -18.37 -35.00
CA LEU A 308 19.39 -19.52 -34.44
C LEU A 308 18.00 -19.71 -35.07
N ASP A 309 17.40 -18.67 -35.65
CA ASP A 309 16.11 -18.80 -36.35
C ASP A 309 16.17 -19.71 -37.59
N GLN A 310 17.38 -19.94 -38.13
CA GLN A 310 17.61 -20.87 -39.23
C GLN A 310 17.59 -22.33 -38.77
N ALA A 311 17.93 -22.58 -37.51
CA ALA A 311 18.03 -23.92 -36.92
C ALA A 311 16.81 -24.28 -36.06
N LEU A 312 16.16 -23.29 -35.45
CA LEU A 312 15.03 -23.44 -34.55
C LEU A 312 13.78 -22.78 -35.14
N PRO A 313 12.88 -23.54 -35.79
CA PRO A 313 11.64 -23.00 -36.34
C PRO A 313 10.73 -22.32 -35.32
N SER A 314 10.89 -22.66 -34.03
CA SER A 314 10.16 -22.08 -32.91
C SER A 314 10.65 -20.71 -32.46
N LEU A 315 11.81 -20.28 -32.96
CA LEU A 315 12.42 -19.01 -32.62
C LEU A 315 12.16 -17.99 -33.72
N LYS A 316 11.74 -16.80 -33.30
CA LYS A 316 11.61 -15.63 -34.16
C LYS A 316 12.46 -14.48 -33.64
N ASN A 317 13.27 -13.91 -34.52
CA ASN A 317 13.99 -12.69 -34.26
C ASN A 317 13.05 -11.48 -34.27
N VAL A 318 13.11 -10.68 -33.21
CA VAL A 318 12.39 -9.42 -33.07
C VAL A 318 13.39 -8.34 -32.65
N HIS A 319 13.24 -7.13 -33.17
CA HIS A 319 14.19 -6.06 -32.91
C HIS A 319 13.48 -4.75 -32.64
N VAL A 320 14.02 -3.97 -31.71
CA VAL A 320 13.46 -2.66 -31.42
C VAL A 320 14.01 -1.63 -32.39
N ALA A 321 13.12 -0.91 -33.06
CA ALA A 321 13.49 0.08 -34.06
C ALA A 321 14.20 1.30 -33.43
N ALA A 322 15.33 1.69 -34.03
CA ALA A 322 16.05 2.92 -33.75
C ALA A 322 16.31 3.65 -35.07
N ASN A 323 16.21 4.98 -35.06
CA ASN A 323 16.43 5.81 -36.23
C ASN A 323 17.41 6.95 -35.90
N GLU A 324 18.28 7.30 -36.84
CA GLU A 324 19.23 8.40 -36.66
C GLU A 324 18.66 9.64 -37.34
N TYR A 325 18.42 10.71 -36.57
CA TYR A 325 17.91 11.96 -37.11
C TYR A 325 18.84 13.11 -36.71
N LYS A 326 19.40 13.80 -37.71
CA LYS A 326 20.34 14.93 -37.52
C LYS A 326 21.57 14.58 -36.65
N GLY A 327 22.04 13.34 -36.70
CA GLY A 327 23.19 12.87 -35.90
C GLY A 327 22.85 12.53 -34.45
N GLU A 328 21.58 12.58 -34.06
CA GLU A 328 21.08 12.08 -32.79
C GLU A 328 20.35 10.75 -33.00
N LEU A 329 20.65 9.77 -32.14
CA LEU A 329 20.00 8.47 -32.17
C LEU A 329 18.64 8.56 -31.45
N ILE A 330 17.55 8.37 -32.17
CA ILE A 330 16.18 8.40 -31.67
C ILE A 330 15.65 6.97 -31.56
N PHE A 331 15.25 6.56 -30.37
CA PHE A 331 14.62 5.26 -30.15
C PHE A 331 13.12 5.36 -30.42
N LEU A 332 12.62 4.54 -31.36
CA LEU A 332 11.20 4.55 -31.71
C LEU A 332 10.35 3.66 -30.79
N HIS A 333 11.00 2.87 -29.94
CA HIS A 333 10.35 1.96 -28.98
C HIS A 333 9.30 1.00 -29.60
N LYS A 334 9.34 0.84 -30.93
CA LYS A 334 8.50 -0.08 -31.70
C LYS A 334 9.25 -1.39 -31.89
N VAL A 335 8.62 -2.48 -31.47
CA VAL A 335 9.12 -3.86 -31.49
C VAL A 335 8.53 -4.60 -32.69
#